data_AF-A0A7T3RC32-F1
#
_entry.id   AF-A0A7T3RC32-F1
#
_cell.length_a   1.000
_cell.length_b   1.000
_cell.length_c   1.000
_cell.angle_alpha   90.00
_cell.angle_beta   90.00
_cell.angle_gamma   90.00
#
_symmetry.space_group_name_H-M   'P 1'
#
loop_
_entity.id
_entity.type
_entity.pdbx_description
1 polymer ?
#
loop_
_entity_poly.entity_id
_entity_poly.type
_entity_poly.pdbx_seq_one_letter_code
_entity_poly.pdbx_strand_id
1 'polypeptide(L)'
;MINTLNETHLHKTLKRIYANKTEGSVMEQPAEGYIADIIRPDGEIIEIQTGSLSSLLPKITKYLAAKRNVTVVYPLAAKKYIETKKDGCLVSRRKSPVSKNIYSIFKELTGLTSVLLDPKFTLIVHESTITEEREQTELCVQSKNNRRRFRKNWLKTGKRLEDTGTEHIFNGTRSYLNLIPKDLPQMFCVKDLLLCAKKNIPGIKENEIRLFVWVCIKTGLIEFIEKNGRHKIYRIKSGLQK
;
A
#
# COMPACT_ATOMS: atom_id res chain seq x y z
N MET A 1 26.79 -3.46 -3.09
CA MET A 1 26.31 -2.36 -3.96
C MET A 1 25.08 -1.77 -3.29
N ILE A 2 25.17 -0.55 -2.77
CA ILE A 2 24.08 0.10 -2.02
C ILE A 2 22.94 0.42 -2.99
N ASN A 3 21.69 0.18 -2.57
CA ASN A 3 20.47 0.34 -3.37
C ASN A 3 20.07 1.83 -3.60
N THR A 4 21.04 2.75 -3.59
CA THR A 4 20.85 4.21 -3.52
C THR A 4 20.42 4.85 -4.83
N LEU A 5 20.61 4.19 -5.98
CA LEU A 5 20.46 4.81 -7.30
C LEU A 5 19.00 5.12 -7.70
N ASN A 6 18.00 4.57 -7.02
CA ASN A 6 16.57 4.81 -7.33
C ASN A 6 15.70 5.12 -6.11
N GLU A 7 16.32 5.34 -4.95
CA GLU A 7 15.61 5.52 -3.70
C GLU A 7 14.99 6.93 -3.61
N THR A 8 13.66 6.99 -3.53
CA THR A 8 12.94 8.27 -3.43
C THR A 8 13.10 8.91 -2.05
N HIS A 9 13.00 10.24 -1.97
CA HIS A 9 13.03 10.97 -0.70
C HIS A 9 12.00 10.41 0.31
N LEU A 10 10.77 10.14 -0.13
CA LEU A 10 9.74 9.46 0.67
C LEU A 10 10.21 8.14 1.30
N HIS A 11 10.93 7.30 0.54
CA HIS A 11 11.44 6.01 1.04
C HIS A 11 12.52 6.25 2.11
N LYS A 12 13.50 7.12 1.83
CA LYS A 12 14.56 7.52 2.78
C LYS A 12 13.98 8.04 4.09
N THR A 13 13.01 8.94 4.02
CA THR A 13 12.36 9.53 5.20
C THR A 13 11.67 8.46 6.04
N LEU A 14 10.86 7.60 5.43
CA LEU A 14 10.17 6.53 6.15
C LEU A 14 11.13 5.49 6.72
N LYS A 15 12.19 5.12 5.99
CA LYS A 15 13.22 4.20 6.48
C LYS A 15 13.88 4.73 7.74
N ARG A 16 14.27 6.01 7.75
CA ARG A 16 14.82 6.67 8.94
C ARG A 16 13.84 6.70 10.10
N ILE A 17 12.57 7.05 9.85
CA ILE A 17 11.53 7.06 10.89
C ILE A 17 11.40 5.67 11.53
N TYR A 18 11.28 4.61 10.72
CA TYR A 18 11.09 3.26 11.23
C TYR A 18 12.34 2.66 11.88
N ALA A 19 13.54 2.98 11.39
CA ALA A 19 14.79 2.56 12.03
C ALA A 19 14.93 3.18 13.43
N ASN A 20 14.52 4.45 13.58
CA ASN A 20 14.57 5.15 14.87
C ASN A 20 13.45 4.75 15.84
N LYS A 21 12.44 3.96 15.42
CA LYS A 21 11.41 3.44 16.33
C LYS A 21 11.95 2.38 17.29
N THR A 22 13.10 1.77 17.00
CA THR A 22 13.69 0.70 17.83
C THR A 22 15.20 0.89 17.91
N GLU A 23 15.71 1.15 19.11
CA GLU A 23 17.14 1.30 19.36
C GLU A 23 17.91 0.04 18.93
N GLY A 24 19.11 0.22 18.36
CA GLY A 24 19.92 -0.88 17.83
C GLY A 24 19.49 -1.41 16.46
N SER A 25 18.46 -0.83 15.83
CA SER A 25 18.12 -1.18 14.44
C SER A 25 19.23 -0.77 13.47
N VAL A 26 19.53 -1.65 12.53
CA VAL A 26 20.51 -1.41 11.47
C VAL A 26 19.81 -1.26 10.13
N MET A 27 20.30 -0.37 9.27
CA MET A 27 19.75 -0.14 7.93
C MET A 27 20.63 -0.75 6.84
N GLU A 28 19.99 -1.10 5.71
CA GLU A 28 20.66 -1.51 4.45
C GLU A 28 21.63 -2.69 4.61
N GLN A 29 21.25 -3.69 5.41
CA GLN A 29 22.06 -4.86 5.67
C GLN A 29 21.68 -6.06 4.78
N PRO A 30 22.64 -6.92 4.40
CA PRO A 30 22.35 -8.17 3.72
C PRO A 30 21.46 -9.10 4.57
N ALA A 31 20.45 -9.68 3.95
CA ALA A 31 19.53 -10.64 4.56
C ALA A 31 19.00 -11.59 3.47
N GLU A 32 19.17 -12.90 3.64
CA GLU A 32 18.64 -13.95 2.75
C GLU A 32 18.85 -13.70 1.23
N GLY A 33 20.03 -13.19 0.85
CA GLY A 33 20.38 -12.92 -0.55
C GLY A 33 19.86 -11.59 -1.11
N TYR A 34 19.30 -10.73 -0.26
CA TYR A 34 18.87 -9.37 -0.57
C TYR A 34 19.51 -8.36 0.39
N ILE A 35 19.22 -7.08 0.16
CA ILE A 35 19.49 -6.00 1.10
C ILE A 35 18.15 -5.63 1.74
N ALA A 36 18.04 -5.85 3.04
CA ALA A 36 16.90 -5.42 3.84
C ALA A 36 17.00 -3.91 4.12
N ASP A 37 15.86 -3.21 4.11
CA ASP A 37 15.85 -1.78 4.44
C ASP A 37 16.24 -1.56 5.91
N ILE A 38 15.66 -2.33 6.83
CA ILE A 38 15.93 -2.28 8.27
C ILE A 38 15.93 -3.70 8.84
N ILE A 39 16.85 -3.99 9.75
CA ILE A 39 16.84 -5.18 10.61
C ILE A 39 16.83 -4.70 12.07
N ARG A 40 15.83 -5.15 12.84
CA ARG A 40 15.72 -4.88 14.28
C ARG A 40 16.65 -5.80 15.09
N PRO A 41 16.98 -5.45 16.35
CA PRO A 41 17.85 -6.29 17.20
C PRO A 41 17.34 -7.72 17.41
N ASP A 42 16.02 -7.92 17.43
CA ASP A 42 15.37 -9.22 17.54
C ASP A 42 15.39 -10.04 16.25
N GLY A 43 15.91 -9.47 15.16
CA GLY A 43 15.95 -10.10 13.85
C GLY A 43 14.67 -9.92 13.03
N GLU A 44 13.74 -9.05 13.39
CA GLU A 44 12.68 -8.67 12.46
C GLU A 44 13.24 -7.88 11.27
N ILE A 45 12.75 -8.18 10.07
CA ILE A 45 13.06 -7.43 8.84
C ILE A 45 11.92 -6.47 8.54
N ILE A 46 12.25 -5.19 8.30
CA ILE A 46 11.30 -4.20 7.82
C ILE A 46 11.68 -3.75 6.41
N GLU A 47 10.73 -3.80 5.49
CA GLU A 47 10.87 -3.29 4.12
C GLU A 47 9.91 -2.09 3.92
N ILE A 48 10.44 -0.96 3.47
CA ILE A 48 9.64 0.22 3.13
C ILE A 48 9.31 0.16 1.64
N GLN A 49 8.03 0.21 1.26
CA GLN A 49 7.64 0.15 -0.16
C GLN A 49 6.78 1.32 -0.58
N THR A 50 7.35 2.20 -1.41
CA THR A 50 6.67 3.38 -1.96
C THR A 50 6.12 3.18 -3.39
N GLY A 51 6.43 2.02 -3.97
CA GLY A 51 6.04 1.54 -5.30
C GLY A 51 4.98 0.44 -5.24
N SER A 52 5.04 -0.52 -6.17
CA SER A 52 4.10 -1.64 -6.15
C SER A 52 4.50 -2.69 -5.12
N LEU A 53 3.57 -3.21 -4.33
CA LEU A 53 3.89 -4.21 -3.31
C LEU A 53 4.34 -5.55 -3.89
N SER A 54 3.88 -5.90 -5.09
CA SER A 54 4.22 -7.17 -5.75
C SER A 54 5.72 -7.33 -6.01
N SER A 55 6.47 -6.23 -6.17
CA SER A 55 7.92 -6.30 -6.36
C SER A 55 8.68 -6.78 -5.12
N LEU A 56 8.06 -6.75 -3.94
CA LEU A 56 8.66 -7.28 -2.71
C LEU A 56 8.38 -8.77 -2.51
N LEU A 57 7.45 -9.38 -3.25
CA LEU A 57 7.06 -10.77 -3.03
C LEU A 57 8.25 -11.75 -3.00
N PRO A 58 9.25 -11.67 -3.91
CA PRO A 58 10.41 -12.56 -3.86
C PRO A 58 11.22 -12.42 -2.57
N LYS A 59 11.45 -11.19 -2.11
CA LYS A 59 12.16 -10.91 -0.84
C LYS A 59 11.38 -11.49 0.34
N ILE A 60 10.10 -11.13 0.46
CA ILE A 60 9.23 -11.56 1.56
C ILE A 60 9.20 -13.08 1.64
N THR A 61 9.05 -13.77 0.50
CA THR A 61 9.01 -15.24 0.46
C THR A 61 10.31 -15.86 0.98
N LYS A 62 11.47 -15.28 0.64
CA LYS A 62 12.78 -15.76 1.13
C LYS A 62 12.95 -15.54 2.63
N TYR A 63 12.58 -14.35 3.13
CA TYR A 63 12.63 -14.05 4.56
C TYR A 63 11.71 -14.96 5.38
N LEU A 64 10.47 -15.18 4.92
CA LEU A 64 9.51 -16.08 5.58
C LEU A 64 9.98 -17.54 5.54
N ALA A 65 10.58 -18.00 4.43
CA ALA A 65 11.17 -19.34 4.35
C ALA A 65 12.32 -19.53 5.37
N ALA A 66 13.10 -18.48 5.61
CA ALA A 66 14.12 -18.43 6.66
C ALA A 66 13.55 -18.19 8.08
N LYS A 67 12.22 -18.26 8.24
CA LYS A 67 11.52 -18.09 9.53
C LYS A 67 11.73 -16.72 10.18
N ARG A 68 12.05 -15.69 9.41
CA ARG A 68 12.15 -14.30 9.88
C ARG A 68 10.75 -13.70 10.06
N ASN A 69 10.60 -12.80 11.01
CA ASN A 69 9.45 -11.89 11.04
C ASN A 69 9.67 -10.80 10.00
N VAL A 70 8.63 -10.48 9.23
CA VAL A 70 8.71 -9.54 8.11
C VAL A 70 7.60 -8.52 8.22
N THR A 71 7.96 -7.26 8.34
CA THR A 71 7.03 -6.13 8.28
C THR A 71 7.23 -5.35 7.00
N VAL A 72 6.16 -5.14 6.24
CA VAL A 72 6.15 -4.23 5.10
C VAL A 72 5.44 -2.96 5.48
N VAL A 73 6.09 -1.82 5.30
CA VAL A 73 5.49 -0.50 5.50
C VAL A 73 5.13 0.11 4.15
N TYR A 74 3.85 0.44 3.98
CA TYR A 74 3.33 1.07 2.78
C TYR A 74 2.70 2.44 3.10
N PRO A 75 3.25 3.55 2.56
CA PRO A 75 2.65 4.86 2.75
C PRO A 75 1.45 5.06 1.80
N LEU A 76 0.25 5.02 2.37
CA LEU A 76 -1.00 5.26 1.67
C LEU A 76 -1.20 6.78 1.53
N ALA A 77 -1.15 7.28 0.29
CA ALA A 77 -1.36 8.69 -0.03
C ALA A 77 -2.81 9.15 0.21
N ALA A 78 -3.22 9.26 1.48
CA ALA A 78 -4.54 9.72 1.90
C ALA A 78 -4.78 11.17 1.48
N LYS A 79 -3.73 12.00 1.58
CA LYS A 79 -3.67 13.34 0.99
C LYS A 79 -2.49 13.40 0.04
N LYS A 80 -2.70 13.99 -1.14
CA LYS A 80 -1.63 14.19 -2.11
C LYS A 80 -1.60 15.64 -2.57
N TYR A 81 -0.43 16.26 -2.49
CA TYR A 81 -0.15 17.55 -3.12
C TYR A 81 0.71 17.35 -4.37
N ILE A 82 0.63 18.33 -5.26
CA ILE A 82 1.48 18.44 -6.43
C ILE A 82 2.15 19.81 -6.36
N GLU A 83 3.47 19.80 -6.27
CA GLU A 83 4.32 20.99 -6.35
C GLU A 83 5.07 20.99 -7.66
N THR A 84 5.03 22.11 -8.38
CA THR A 84 5.83 22.32 -9.59
C THR A 84 6.78 23.48 -9.34
N LYS A 85 8.07 23.23 -9.56
CA LYS A 85 9.13 24.22 -9.50
C LYS A 85 9.66 24.54 -10.89
N LYS A 86 10.21 25.73 -11.05
CA LYS A 86 11.00 26.12 -12.23
C LYS A 86 12.27 26.77 -11.70
N ASP A 87 13.43 26.24 -12.09
CA ASP A 87 14.74 26.76 -11.69
C ASP A 87 14.89 26.83 -10.15
N GLY A 88 14.33 25.84 -9.46
CA GLY A 88 14.31 25.76 -8.00
C GLY A 88 13.22 26.57 -7.29
N CYS A 89 12.58 27.51 -7.97
CA CYS A 89 11.51 28.35 -7.43
C CYS A 89 10.14 27.68 -7.53
N LEU A 90 9.33 27.76 -6.47
CA LEU A 90 7.97 27.21 -6.47
C LEU A 90 7.05 28.04 -7.38
N VAL A 91 6.53 27.41 -8.43
CA VAL A 91 5.60 28.06 -9.37
C VAL A 91 4.15 27.75 -9.02
N SER A 92 3.88 26.52 -8.58
CA SER A 92 2.52 26.14 -8.17
C SER A 92 2.52 25.03 -7.12
N ARG A 93 1.56 25.11 -6.20
CA ARG A 93 1.19 24.03 -5.27
C ARG A 93 -0.32 23.86 -5.31
N ARG A 94 -0.78 22.62 -5.49
CA ARG A 94 -2.22 22.32 -5.41
C ARG A 94 -2.48 20.95 -4.81
N LYS A 95 -3.67 20.79 -4.23
CA LYS A 95 -4.16 19.48 -3.82
C LYS A 95 -4.48 18.64 -5.07
N SER A 96 -4.14 17.36 -5.04
CA SER A 96 -4.57 16.40 -6.05
C SER A 96 -6.03 16.04 -5.79
N PRO A 97 -6.86 15.89 -6.85
CA PRO A 97 -8.21 15.35 -6.67
C PRO A 97 -8.20 13.86 -6.30
N VAL A 98 -7.04 13.19 -6.44
CA VAL A 98 -6.88 11.78 -6.07
C VAL A 98 -6.48 11.69 -4.60
N SER A 99 -7.38 11.19 -3.77
CA SER A 99 -7.11 10.67 -2.43
C SER A 99 -7.29 9.15 -2.43
N LYS A 100 -6.52 8.47 -1.58
CA LYS A 100 -6.69 7.04 -1.30
C LYS A 100 -7.38 6.85 0.05
N ASN A 101 -8.18 5.80 0.16
CA ASN A 101 -8.72 5.30 1.42
C ASN A 101 -8.10 3.92 1.71
N ILE A 102 -8.38 3.34 2.88
CA ILE A 102 -7.79 2.05 3.27
C ILE A 102 -8.05 0.94 2.24
N TYR A 103 -9.22 0.92 1.57
CA TYR A 103 -9.52 -0.08 0.54
C TYR A 103 -8.73 0.12 -0.77
N SER A 104 -8.14 1.29 -0.99
CA SER A 104 -7.25 1.52 -2.14
C SER A 104 -6.00 0.61 -2.10
N ILE A 105 -5.62 0.07 -0.93
CA ILE A 105 -4.49 -0.84 -0.79
C ILE A 105 -4.72 -2.17 -1.51
N PHE A 106 -5.97 -2.63 -1.66
CA PHE A 106 -6.25 -3.97 -2.21
C PHE A 106 -5.81 -4.14 -3.65
N LYS A 107 -5.62 -3.05 -4.40
CA LYS A 107 -4.95 -3.12 -5.70
C LYS A 107 -3.53 -3.68 -5.59
N GLU A 108 -2.77 -3.23 -4.59
CA GLU A 108 -1.41 -3.69 -4.35
C GLU A 108 -1.40 -5.10 -3.74
N LEU A 109 -2.36 -5.41 -2.85
CA LEU A 109 -2.44 -6.72 -2.19
C LEU A 109 -2.79 -7.87 -3.13
N THR A 110 -3.30 -7.59 -4.33
CA THR A 110 -3.52 -8.63 -5.34
C THR A 110 -2.24 -9.41 -5.68
N GLY A 111 -1.08 -8.75 -5.59
CA GLY A 111 0.22 -9.38 -5.86
C GLY A 111 0.90 -9.98 -4.63
N LEU A 112 0.27 -9.98 -3.46
CA LEU A 112 0.84 -10.51 -2.21
C LEU A 112 -0.02 -11.60 -1.55
N THR A 113 -1.09 -12.06 -2.21
CA THR A 113 -2.07 -12.98 -1.59
C THR A 113 -1.47 -14.25 -0.99
N SER A 114 -0.34 -14.75 -1.50
CA SER A 114 0.35 -15.94 -0.99
C SER A 114 1.01 -15.76 0.38
N VAL A 115 1.21 -14.52 0.85
CA VAL A 115 1.89 -14.22 2.12
C VAL A 115 1.04 -13.43 3.12
N LEU A 116 -0.11 -12.88 2.70
CA LEU A 116 -0.91 -11.96 3.54
C LEU A 116 -1.36 -12.55 4.88
N LEU A 117 -1.56 -13.87 4.96
CA LEU A 117 -2.04 -14.57 6.15
C LEU A 117 -0.94 -15.35 6.87
N ASP A 118 0.32 -15.23 6.44
CA ASP A 118 1.44 -15.84 7.17
C ASP A 118 1.57 -15.18 8.56
N PRO A 119 1.67 -15.95 9.65
CA PRO A 119 1.73 -15.39 11.01
C PRO A 119 2.98 -14.51 11.23
N LYS A 120 4.05 -14.70 10.45
CA LYS A 120 5.28 -13.90 10.51
C LYS A 120 5.28 -12.72 9.55
N PHE A 121 4.20 -12.51 8.80
CA PHE A 121 4.04 -11.37 7.90
C PHE A 121 3.13 -10.30 8.52
N THR A 122 3.61 -9.07 8.54
CA THR A 122 2.84 -7.90 8.94
C THR A 122 2.87 -6.86 7.83
N LEU A 123 1.72 -6.30 7.49
CA LEU A 123 1.62 -5.12 6.63
C LEU A 123 1.16 -3.93 7.45
N ILE A 124 1.96 -2.87 7.46
CA ILE A 124 1.57 -1.58 8.03
C ILE A 124 1.21 -0.65 6.87
N VAL A 125 -0.08 -0.30 6.79
CA VAL A 125 -0.56 0.74 5.87
C VAL A 125 -0.62 2.04 6.64
N HIS A 126 0.33 2.93 6.33
CA HIS A 126 0.50 4.18 7.04
C HIS A 126 -0.15 5.30 6.23
N GLU A 127 -1.23 5.91 6.75
CA GLU A 127 -1.84 7.06 6.07
C GLU A 127 -0.85 8.22 6.02
N SER A 128 -0.69 8.84 4.85
CA SER A 128 0.34 9.85 4.62
C SER A 128 -0.18 11.01 3.80
N THR A 129 0.30 12.20 4.15
CA THR A 129 0.29 13.34 3.24
C THR A 129 1.56 13.32 2.41
N ILE A 130 1.43 13.13 1.10
CA ILE A 130 2.57 13.00 0.18
C ILE A 130 2.54 14.13 -0.84
N THR A 131 3.66 14.83 -0.99
CA THR A 131 3.86 15.78 -2.08
C THR A 131 4.56 15.09 -3.24
N GLU A 132 3.98 15.17 -4.43
CA GLU A 132 4.68 14.86 -5.68
C GLU A 132 5.39 16.12 -6.18
N GLU A 133 6.70 16.00 -6.37
CA GLU A 133 7.55 17.10 -6.84
C GLU A 133 7.74 17.01 -8.34
N ARG A 134 7.65 18.16 -9.01
CA ARG A 134 7.80 18.31 -10.45
C ARG A 134 8.72 19.48 -10.78
N GLU A 135 9.48 19.31 -11.84
CA GLU A 135 10.23 20.39 -12.48
C GLU A 135 9.51 20.78 -13.77
N GLN A 136 9.25 22.07 -13.96
CA GLN A 136 8.70 22.63 -15.18
C GLN A 136 9.77 22.62 -16.26
N THR A 137 9.37 22.25 -17.47
CA THR A 137 10.24 22.25 -18.65
C THR A 137 9.72 23.25 -19.66
N GLU A 138 10.61 23.85 -20.45
CA GLU A 138 10.21 24.80 -21.50
C GLU A 138 9.38 24.12 -22.58
N LEU A 139 9.83 22.94 -23.02
CA LEU A 139 9.14 22.13 -24.01
C LEU A 139 8.26 21.07 -23.36
N CYS A 140 7.24 20.63 -24.10
CA CYS A 140 6.47 19.45 -23.72
C CYS A 140 7.34 18.19 -23.85
N VAL A 141 7.68 17.58 -22.72
CA VAL A 141 8.52 16.38 -22.63
C VAL A 141 7.73 15.13 -22.28
N GLN A 142 8.31 13.98 -22.60
CA GLN A 142 7.80 12.66 -22.23
C GLN A 142 8.17 12.33 -20.76
N SER A 143 7.41 11.46 -20.10
CA SER A 143 7.80 10.95 -18.77
C SER A 143 9.04 10.05 -18.87
N LYS A 144 9.86 10.00 -17.82
CA LYS A 144 11.11 9.18 -17.78
C LYS A 144 10.93 7.71 -18.18
N ASN A 145 9.73 7.15 -17.98
CA ASN A 145 9.41 5.76 -18.33
C ASN A 145 8.66 5.61 -19.67
N ASN A 146 8.49 6.69 -20.44
CA ASN A 146 7.78 6.71 -21.73
C ASN A 146 6.31 6.23 -21.70
N ARG A 147 5.67 6.19 -20.53
CA ARG A 147 4.28 5.68 -20.37
C ARG A 147 3.20 6.75 -20.46
N ARG A 148 3.53 8.03 -20.46
CA ARG A 148 2.51 9.09 -20.49
C ARG A 148 1.94 9.23 -21.91
N ARG A 149 0.60 9.21 -22.02
CA ARG A 149 -0.13 9.35 -23.28
C ARG A 149 0.17 10.64 -24.03
N PHE A 150 0.30 11.76 -23.31
CA PHE A 150 0.58 13.08 -23.88
C PHE A 150 1.79 13.69 -23.20
N ARG A 151 2.70 14.28 -23.98
CA ARG A 151 3.82 15.07 -23.46
C ARG A 151 3.29 16.23 -22.60
N LYS A 152 4.06 16.64 -21.59
CA LYS A 152 3.72 17.78 -20.73
C LYS A 152 4.96 18.62 -20.49
N ASN A 153 4.77 19.91 -20.23
CA ASN A 153 5.80 20.86 -19.86
C ASN A 153 6.31 20.68 -18.41
N TRP A 154 6.41 19.42 -17.94
CA TRP A 154 6.96 19.10 -16.63
C TRP A 154 7.39 17.63 -16.52
N LEU A 155 8.41 17.40 -15.69
CA LEU A 155 8.90 16.08 -15.29
C LEU A 155 8.66 15.87 -13.79
N LYS A 156 8.27 14.65 -13.43
CA LYS A 156 8.23 14.25 -12.02
C LYS A 156 9.67 14.03 -11.55
N THR A 157 10.06 14.72 -10.49
CA THR A 157 11.40 14.63 -9.89
C THR A 157 11.40 13.75 -8.65
N GLY A 158 10.31 13.73 -7.89
CA GLY A 158 10.30 13.03 -6.61
C GLY A 158 8.94 12.84 -5.96
N LYS A 159 9.00 12.34 -4.73
CA LYS A 159 7.92 12.33 -3.76
C LYS A 159 8.54 12.58 -2.39
N ARG A 160 7.86 13.37 -1.57
CA ARG A 160 8.25 13.67 -0.19
C ARG A 160 7.09 13.38 0.76
N LEU A 161 7.41 12.92 1.96
CA LEU A 161 6.46 12.81 3.07
C LEU A 161 6.31 14.19 3.72
N GLU A 162 5.09 14.67 3.86
CA GLU A 162 4.80 15.93 4.57
C GLU A 162 4.33 15.65 6.00
N ASP A 163 3.48 14.63 6.15
CA ASP A 163 2.80 14.34 7.41
C ASP A 163 2.35 12.87 7.44
N THR A 164 2.22 12.36 8.66
CA THR A 164 1.91 10.97 9.01
C THR A 164 0.59 10.93 9.78
N GLY A 165 -0.34 10.08 9.34
CA GLY A 165 -1.64 9.88 9.96
C GLY A 165 -1.74 8.53 10.66
N THR A 166 -2.94 7.95 10.61
CA THR A 166 -3.26 6.65 11.23
C THR A 166 -2.45 5.49 10.63
N GLU A 167 -1.97 4.61 11.49
CA GLU A 167 -1.39 3.31 11.13
C GLU A 167 -2.47 2.22 11.15
N HIS A 168 -2.62 1.50 10.04
CA HIS A 168 -3.44 0.31 9.96
C HIS A 168 -2.54 -0.93 9.89
N ILE A 169 -2.60 -1.77 10.91
CA ILE A 169 -1.75 -2.95 11.04
C ILE A 169 -2.53 -4.20 10.62
N PHE A 170 -2.03 -4.89 9.61
CA PHE A 170 -2.57 -6.14 9.12
C PHE A 170 -1.63 -7.29 9.47
N ASN A 171 -2.06 -8.15 10.39
CA ASN A 171 -1.37 -9.39 10.72
C ASN A 171 -2.42 -10.50 10.87
N GLY A 172 -2.29 -11.53 10.03
CA GLY A 172 -3.22 -12.66 10.00
C GLY A 172 -4.65 -12.30 9.58
N THR A 173 -5.53 -13.29 9.70
CA THR A 173 -6.92 -13.27 9.21
C THR A 173 -7.76 -12.14 9.79
N ARG A 174 -7.62 -11.89 11.10
CA ARG A 174 -8.51 -11.01 11.85
C ARG A 174 -8.47 -9.56 11.34
N SER A 175 -7.29 -9.04 11.02
CA SER A 175 -7.13 -7.66 10.54
C SER A 175 -7.91 -7.40 9.24
N TYR A 176 -7.98 -8.38 8.34
CA TYR A 176 -8.73 -8.23 7.08
C TYR A 176 -10.25 -8.35 7.30
N LEU A 177 -10.68 -9.22 8.20
CA LEU A 177 -12.10 -9.36 8.56
C LEU A 177 -12.65 -8.11 9.25
N ASN A 178 -11.83 -7.42 10.05
CA ASN A 178 -12.20 -6.17 10.70
C ASN A 178 -12.55 -5.04 9.71
N LEU A 179 -12.10 -5.14 8.45
CA LEU A 179 -12.51 -4.18 7.42
C LEU A 179 -13.96 -4.40 6.96
N ILE A 180 -14.51 -5.61 7.13
CA ILE A 180 -15.88 -5.92 6.72
C ILE A 180 -16.86 -5.21 7.67
N PRO A 181 -17.73 -4.31 7.18
CA PRO A 181 -18.70 -3.59 8.00
C PRO A 181 -19.55 -4.53 8.86
N LYS A 182 -19.82 -4.16 10.11
CA LYS A 182 -20.57 -4.99 11.07
C LYS A 182 -22.03 -5.21 10.66
N ASP A 183 -22.61 -4.22 9.97
CA ASP A 183 -23.99 -4.21 9.46
C ASP A 183 -24.16 -4.93 8.12
N LEU A 184 -23.10 -5.56 7.59
CA LEU A 184 -23.18 -6.32 6.35
C LEU A 184 -24.02 -7.61 6.56
N PRO A 185 -25.00 -7.89 5.69
CA PRO A 185 -25.74 -9.15 5.74
C PRO A 185 -24.83 -10.38 5.64
N GLN A 186 -25.30 -11.52 6.17
CA GLN A 186 -24.53 -12.77 6.15
C GLN A 186 -24.20 -13.21 4.71
N MET A 187 -25.17 -13.10 3.80
CA MET A 187 -24.98 -13.25 2.37
C MET A 187 -25.06 -11.88 1.72
N PHE A 188 -24.04 -11.50 0.96
CA PHE A 188 -23.93 -10.16 0.40
C PHE A 188 -23.35 -10.19 -1.01
N CYS A 189 -23.66 -9.17 -1.79
CA CYS A 189 -22.95 -8.86 -3.02
C CYS A 189 -22.01 -7.65 -2.82
N VAL A 190 -21.21 -7.36 -3.84
CA VAL A 190 -20.31 -6.17 -3.86
C VAL A 190 -21.07 -4.87 -3.60
N LYS A 191 -22.33 -4.76 -4.08
CA LYS A 191 -23.15 -3.55 -3.92
C LYS A 191 -23.53 -3.32 -2.45
N ASP A 192 -23.87 -4.39 -1.72
CA ASP A 192 -24.23 -4.31 -0.30
C ASP A 192 -23.03 -3.87 0.53
N LEU A 193 -21.87 -4.49 0.26
CA LEU A 193 -20.61 -4.14 0.91
C LEU A 193 -20.18 -2.69 0.64
N LEU A 194 -20.35 -2.22 -0.60
CA LEU A 194 -20.10 -0.82 -0.96
C LEU A 194 -21.03 0.13 -0.19
N LEU A 195 -22.31 -0.19 -0.06
CA LEU A 195 -23.29 0.63 0.63
C LEU A 195 -22.97 0.76 2.13
N CYS A 196 -22.64 -0.36 2.79
CA CYS A 196 -22.22 -0.35 4.19
C CYS A 196 -20.89 0.40 4.39
N ALA A 197 -19.89 0.15 3.54
CA ALA A 197 -18.58 0.80 3.67
C ALA A 197 -18.64 2.32 3.46
N LYS A 198 -19.52 2.81 2.57
CA LYS A 198 -19.72 4.24 2.31
C LYS A 198 -20.15 5.04 3.54
N LYS A 199 -20.79 4.41 4.53
CA LYS A 199 -21.20 5.08 5.78
C LYS A 199 -20.01 5.63 6.56
N ASN A 200 -18.88 4.91 6.52
CA ASN A 200 -17.67 5.24 7.28
C ASN A 200 -16.55 5.79 6.38
N ILE A 201 -16.59 5.51 5.07
CA ILE A 201 -15.52 5.87 4.13
C ILE A 201 -16.12 6.61 2.93
N PRO A 202 -16.27 7.94 3.04
CA PRO A 202 -16.72 8.76 1.92
C PRO A 202 -15.79 8.62 0.71
N GLY A 203 -16.39 8.55 -0.48
CA GLY A 203 -15.63 8.49 -1.75
C GLY A 203 -15.03 7.13 -2.10
N ILE A 204 -15.30 6.07 -1.33
CA ILE A 204 -14.94 4.69 -1.68
C ILE A 204 -15.55 4.27 -3.02
N LYS A 205 -14.76 3.57 -3.84
CA LYS A 205 -15.14 3.17 -5.19
C LYS A 205 -15.48 1.68 -5.24
N GLU A 206 -16.42 1.33 -6.12
CA GLU A 206 -16.82 -0.08 -6.30
C GLU A 206 -15.65 -0.99 -6.68
N ASN A 207 -14.71 -0.52 -7.50
CA ASN A 207 -13.53 -1.29 -7.87
C ASN A 207 -12.64 -1.63 -6.66
N GLU A 208 -12.59 -0.77 -5.65
CA GLU A 208 -11.82 -1.05 -4.42
C GLU A 208 -12.48 -2.18 -3.62
N ILE A 209 -13.81 -2.16 -3.53
CA ILE A 209 -14.59 -3.26 -2.92
C ILE A 209 -14.43 -4.56 -3.72
N ARG A 210 -14.44 -4.50 -5.05
CA ARG A 210 -14.23 -5.68 -5.91
C ARG A 210 -12.86 -6.31 -5.67
N LEU A 211 -11.81 -5.49 -5.57
CA LEU A 211 -10.46 -5.98 -5.28
C LEU A 211 -10.36 -6.54 -3.87
N PHE A 212 -10.99 -5.90 -2.88
CA PHE A 212 -11.08 -6.44 -1.53
C PHE A 212 -11.73 -7.81 -1.49
N VAL A 213 -12.93 -7.95 -2.06
CA VAL A 213 -13.63 -9.24 -2.15
C VAL A 213 -12.77 -10.27 -2.88
N TRP A 214 -12.12 -9.89 -3.97
CA TRP A 214 -11.22 -10.77 -4.71
C TRP A 214 -10.04 -11.27 -3.85
N VAL A 215 -9.38 -10.37 -3.11
CA VAL A 215 -8.27 -10.73 -2.21
C VAL A 215 -8.76 -11.67 -1.12
N CYS A 216 -9.88 -11.34 -0.47
CA CYS A 216 -10.48 -12.17 0.57
C CYS A 216 -10.90 -13.56 0.06
N ILE A 217 -11.36 -13.68 -1.19
CA ILE A 217 -11.63 -14.99 -1.80
C ILE A 217 -10.32 -15.74 -2.03
N LYS A 218 -9.30 -15.06 -2.57
CA LYS A 218 -7.99 -15.68 -2.85
C LYS A 218 -7.26 -16.13 -1.59
N THR A 219 -7.51 -15.49 -0.45
CA THR A 219 -6.96 -15.87 0.85
C THR A 219 -7.90 -16.77 1.66
N GLY A 220 -9.07 -17.14 1.12
CA GLY A 220 -10.01 -18.06 1.78
C GLY A 220 -10.83 -17.47 2.93
N LEU A 221 -10.89 -16.14 3.04
CA LEU A 221 -11.68 -15.42 4.05
C LEU A 221 -13.16 -15.29 3.67
N ILE A 222 -13.42 -15.15 2.37
CA ILE A 222 -14.76 -15.03 1.78
C ILE A 222 -14.92 -16.16 0.76
N GLU A 223 -16.11 -16.72 0.65
CA GLU A 223 -16.44 -17.73 -0.35
C GLU A 223 -17.54 -17.23 -1.28
N PHE A 224 -17.49 -17.69 -2.53
CA PHE A 224 -18.56 -17.51 -3.51
C PHE A 224 -19.63 -18.57 -3.28
N ILE A 225 -20.89 -18.14 -3.20
CA ILE A 225 -22.03 -19.04 -2.98
C ILE A 225 -22.72 -19.31 -4.31
N GLU A 226 -23.22 -18.26 -4.95
CA GLU A 226 -24.01 -18.39 -6.17
C GLU A 226 -24.04 -17.10 -6.99
N LYS A 227 -24.66 -17.17 -8.15
CA LYS A 227 -24.97 -16.03 -8.99
C LYS A 227 -26.48 -15.78 -8.95
N ASN A 228 -26.88 -14.62 -8.46
CA ASN A 228 -28.27 -14.15 -8.47
C ASN A 228 -28.43 -13.02 -9.50
N GLY A 229 -28.94 -13.37 -10.69
CA GLY A 229 -29.01 -12.48 -11.84
C GLY A 229 -27.61 -11.98 -12.25
N ARG A 230 -27.40 -10.66 -12.22
CA ARG A 230 -26.08 -10.05 -12.52
C ARG A 230 -25.12 -10.00 -11.32
N HIS A 231 -25.61 -10.31 -10.11
CA HIS A 231 -24.82 -10.20 -8.90
C HIS A 231 -24.23 -11.56 -8.51
N LYS A 232 -23.00 -11.54 -8.00
CA LYS A 232 -22.39 -12.68 -7.34
C LYS A 232 -22.62 -12.53 -5.84
N ILE A 233 -23.09 -13.59 -5.20
CA ILE A 233 -23.37 -13.65 -3.77
C ILE A 233 -22.21 -14.33 -3.07
N TYR A 234 -21.79 -13.74 -1.96
CA TYR A 234 -20.66 -14.15 -1.15
C TYR A 234 -21.05 -14.29 0.32
N ARG A 235 -20.21 -15.01 1.07
CA ARG A 235 -20.32 -15.15 2.52
C ARG A 235 -18.92 -15.16 3.13
N ILE A 236 -18.80 -14.71 4.39
CA ILE A 236 -17.58 -14.94 5.18
C ILE A 236 -17.48 -16.43 5.48
N LYS A 237 -16.33 -17.06 5.25
CA LYS A 237 -16.16 -18.50 5.45
C LYS A 237 -16.50 -18.91 6.89
N SER A 238 -17.29 -19.97 7.05
CA SER A 238 -17.70 -20.48 8.36
C SER A 238 -16.50 -20.79 9.27
N GLY A 239 -16.62 -20.49 10.56
CA GLY A 239 -15.55 -20.66 11.55
C GLY A 239 -14.62 -19.45 11.73
N LEU A 240 -14.74 -18.43 10.87
CA LEU A 240 -14.03 -17.16 11.04
C LEU A 240 -14.91 -16.15 11.80
N GLN A 241 -14.40 -15.59 12.90
CA GLN A 241 -15.11 -14.56 13.67
C GLN A 241 -14.57 -13.15 13.36
N LYS A 242 -15.50 -12.18 13.29
CA LYS A 242 -15.29 -10.72 13.22
C LYS A 242 -15.10 -10.07 14.56
#